data_AF-A5L4A1-F1
#
_entry.id   AF-A5L4A1-F1
#
_cell.length_a   1.000
_cell.length_b   1.000
_cell.length_c   1.000
_cell.angle_alpha   90.00
_cell.angle_beta   90.00
_cell.angle_gamma   90.00
#
_symmetry.space_group_name_H-M   'P 1'
#
loop_
_entity.id
_entity.type
_entity.pdbx_description
1 polymer ?
#
loop_
_entity_poly.entity_id
_entity_poly.type
_entity_poly.pdbx_seq_one_letter_code
_entity_poly.pdbx_strand_id
1 'polypeptide(L)' 'MFDKAQQYLGFDANNILHVGDHLRTDVYGAKKNGFQACWFNDTGSNLYLSSKASVLPDVEIDQLSDLMRLI' A
#
# COMPACT_ATOMS: atom_id res chain seq x y z
N MET A 1 -9.54 -10.62 -1.95
CA MET A 1 -9.99 -9.23 -2.22
C MET A 1 -9.14 -8.62 -3.33
N PHE A 2 -7.81 -8.60 -3.17
CA PHE A 2 -6.86 -8.16 -4.20
C PHE A 2 -7.07 -8.82 -5.57
N ASP A 3 -7.27 -10.14 -5.64
CA ASP A 3 -7.53 -10.83 -6.93
C ASP A 3 -8.77 -10.28 -7.65
N LYS A 4 -9.83 -9.95 -6.91
CA LYS A 4 -11.05 -9.37 -7.49
C LYS A 4 -10.82 -7.96 -7.99
N ALA A 5 -10.04 -7.16 -7.25
CA ALA A 5 -9.66 -5.81 -7.68
C ALA A 5 -8.79 -5.86 -8.93
N GLN A 6 -7.81 -6.77 -8.99
CA GLN A 6 -6.99 -7.00 -10.17
C GLN A 6 -7.85 -7.38 -11.38
N GLN A 7 -8.74 -8.37 -11.22
CA GLN A 7 -9.65 -8.81 -12.28
C GLN A 7 -10.56 -7.69 -12.78
N TYR A 8 -11.06 -6.85 -11.86
CA TYR A 8 -11.90 -5.71 -12.21
C TYR A 8 -11.13 -4.63 -12.99
N LEU A 9 -9.90 -4.33 -12.55
CA LEU A 9 -9.04 -3.31 -13.17
C LEU A 9 -8.44 -3.79 -14.50
N GLY A 10 -8.27 -5.10 -14.69
CA GLY A 10 -7.71 -5.67 -15.92
C GLY A 10 -6.22 -5.40 -16.14
N PHE A 11 -5.50 -4.98 -15.09
CA PHE A 11 -4.06 -4.74 -15.12
C PHE A 11 -3.30 -5.87 -14.42
N ASP A 12 -2.03 -6.05 -14.80
CA ASP A 12 -1.09 -6.86 -14.03
C ASP A 12 -0.95 -6.28 -12.61
N ALA A 13 -0.84 -7.17 -11.61
CA ALA A 13 -0.80 -6.78 -10.21
C ALA A 13 0.29 -5.73 -9.91
N ASN A 14 1.47 -5.88 -10.53
CA ASN A 14 2.61 -4.98 -10.35
C ASN A 14 2.36 -3.55 -10.89
N ASN A 15 1.32 -3.34 -11.70
CA ASN A 15 0.91 -2.03 -12.21
C ASN A 15 -0.21 -1.40 -11.37
N ILE A 16 -0.57 -2.01 -10.23
CA ILE A 16 -1.61 -1.51 -9.33
C ILE A 16 -0.95 -1.08 -8.01
N LEU A 17 -1.11 0.19 -7.67
CA LEU A 17 -0.75 0.75 -6.37
C LEU A 17 -1.96 0.66 -5.43
N HIS A 18 -1.87 -0.19 -4.40
CA HIS A 18 -2.83 -0.22 -3.30
C HIS A 18 -2.45 0.83 -2.26
N VAL A 19 -3.39 1.72 -1.91
CA VAL A 19 -3.19 2.77 -0.90
C VAL A 19 -4.06 2.45 0.31
N GLY A 20 -3.46 2.39 1.51
CA GLY A 20 -4.20 2.16 2.76
C GLY A 20 -3.39 2.47 4.02
N ASP A 21 -4.08 2.58 5.14
CA ASP A 21 -3.52 3.01 6.44
C ASP A 21 -2.99 1.85 7.28
N HIS A 22 -3.39 0.61 6.98
CA HIS A 22 -3.07 -0.54 7.82
C HIS A 22 -1.95 -1.42 7.26
N LEU A 23 -0.80 -1.43 7.94
CA LEU A 23 0.40 -2.19 7.53
C LEU A 23 0.16 -3.67 7.23
N ARG A 24 -0.76 -4.33 7.97
CA ARG A 24 -1.00 -5.77 7.80
C ARG A 24 -2.03 -6.11 6.72
N THR A 25 -3.12 -5.37 6.62
CA THR A 25 -4.22 -5.70 5.69
C THR A 25 -4.07 -5.02 4.35
N ASP A 26 -3.52 -3.81 4.32
CA ASP A 26 -3.31 -3.03 3.11
C ASP A 26 -1.91 -3.27 2.55
N VAL A 27 -0.87 -2.92 3.30
CA VAL A 27 0.52 -2.99 2.79
C VAL A 27 0.95 -4.44 2.59
N TYR A 28 0.96 -5.25 3.65
CA TYR A 28 1.33 -6.67 3.53
C TYR A 28 0.38 -7.44 2.61
N GLY A 29 -0.92 -7.14 2.66
CA GLY A 29 -1.92 -7.73 1.77
C GLY A 29 -1.61 -7.47 0.30
N ALA A 30 -1.36 -6.22 -0.06
CA ALA A 30 -1.01 -5.82 -1.42
C ALA A 30 0.29 -6.47 -1.89
N LYS A 31 1.38 -6.36 -1.12
CA LYS A 31 2.69 -6.95 -1.46
C LYS A 31 2.59 -8.45 -1.67
N LYS A 32 1.84 -9.17 -0.82
CA LYS A 32 1.64 -10.62 -0.94
C LYS A 32 0.93 -11.02 -2.24
N ASN A 33 0.08 -10.14 -2.79
CA ASN A 33 -0.64 -10.38 -4.05
C ASN A 33 0.07 -9.75 -5.27
N GLY A 34 1.31 -9.27 -5.12
CA GLY A 34 2.11 -8.72 -6.21
C GLY A 34 1.81 -7.27 -6.58
N PHE A 35 1.01 -6.57 -5.76
CA PHE A 35 0.71 -5.15 -5.94
C PHE A 35 1.85 -4.29 -5.40
N GLN A 36 1.94 -3.06 -5.89
CA GLN A 36 2.67 -2.01 -5.16
C GLN A 36 1.82 -1.56 -3.98
N ALA A 37 2.47 -1.14 -2.88
CA ALA A 37 1.80 -0.72 -1.66
C ALA A 37 2.23 0.68 -1.24
N CYS A 38 1.27 1.57 -1.09
CA CYS A 38 1.43 2.87 -0.46
C CYS A 38 0.84 2.83 0.94
N TRP A 39 1.65 3.15 1.95
CA TRP A 39 1.20 3.32 3.31
C TRP A 39 0.78 4.77 3.55
N PHE A 40 -0.50 4.96 3.88
CA PHE A 40 -1.01 6.25 4.33
C PHE A 40 -0.82 6.38 5.84
N ASN A 41 0.17 7.16 6.25
CA ASN A 41 0.59 7.34 7.63
C ASN A 41 0.26 8.74 8.14
N ASP A 42 -1.03 9.09 8.16
CA ASP A 42 -1.52 10.36 8.69
C ASP A 42 -1.32 10.52 10.21
N THR A 43 -1.05 9.42 10.90
CA THR A 43 -0.79 9.39 12.35
C THR A 43 0.67 9.62 12.74
N GLY A 44 1.60 9.66 11.79
CA GLY A 44 3.04 9.77 12.08
C GLY A 44 3.63 8.56 12.81
N SER A 45 3.04 7.39 12.62
CA SER A 45 3.50 6.14 13.22
C SER A 45 4.89 5.77 12.69
N ASN A 46 5.77 5.22 13.53
CA ASN A 46 7.08 4.78 13.06
C ASN A 46 7.01 3.33 12.56
N LEU A 47 7.31 3.14 11.27
CA LEU A 47 7.32 1.83 10.62
C LEU A 47 8.20 0.81 11.35
N TYR A 48 9.41 1.21 11.77
CA TYR A 48 10.40 0.33 12.40
C TYR A 48 10.04 -0.06 13.83
N LEU A 49 9.17 0.71 14.49
CA LEU A 49 8.67 0.40 15.84
C LEU A 49 7.37 -0.41 15.78
N SER A 50 6.76 -0.55 14.61
CA SER A 50 5.51 -1.27 14.44
C SER A 50 5.76 -2.77 14.39
N SER A 51 5.29 -3.51 15.40
CA SER A 51 5.27 -4.98 15.39
C SER A 51 4.41 -5.58 14.27
N LYS A 52 3.62 -4.75 13.58
CA LYS A 52 2.78 -5.13 12.44
C LYS A 52 3.49 -4.97 11.09
N ALA A 53 4.64 -4.31 11.05
CA ALA A 53 5.44 -4.17 9.83
C ALA A 53 6.22 -5.47 9.57
N SER A 54 5.67 -6.33 8.70
CA SER A 54 6.36 -7.54 8.23
C SER A 54 7.03 -7.35 6.86
N VAL A 55 6.67 -6.29 6.14
CA VAL A 55 7.21 -5.90 4.85
C VAL A 55 7.28 -4.38 4.77
N LEU A 56 8.18 -3.86 3.94
CA LEU A 56 8.26 -2.42 3.65
C LEU A 56 7.19 -2.04 2.60
N PRO A 57 6.51 -0.88 2.77
CA PRO A 57 5.74 -0.29 1.69
C PRO A 57 6.69 0.19 0.57
N ASP A 58 6.16 0.36 -0.63
CA ASP A 58 6.88 0.96 -1.75
C ASP A 58 6.95 2.49 -1.61
N VAL A 59 5.90 3.08 -1.04
CA VAL A 59 5.79 4.52 -0.78
C VAL A 59 5.10 4.74 0.56
N GLU A 60 5.53 5.74 1.32
CA GLU A 60 4.82 6.25 2.49
C GLU A 60 4.39 7.70 2.19
N ILE A 61 3.14 8.04 2.52
CA ILE A 61 2.59 9.39 2.41
C ILE A 61 1.86 9.76 3.70
N ASP A 62 1.86 11.02 4.08
CA ASP A 62 1.10 11.52 5.25
C ASP A 62 -0.14 12.33 4.83
N GLN A 63 -0.25 12.69 3.54
CA GLN A 63 -1.41 13.34 2.97
C GLN A 63 -1.79 12.70 1.63
N LEU A 64 -3.09 12.54 1.38
CA LEU A 64 -3.57 11.96 0.12
C LEU A 64 -3.18 12.79 -1.11
N SER A 65 -3.02 14.11 -0.94
CA SER A 65 -2.52 15.02 -1.97
C SER A 65 -1.10 14.67 -2.45
N ASP A 66 -0.32 13.95 -1.66
CA ASP A 66 1.04 13.52 -2.03
C ASP A 66 1.04 12.52 -3.19
N LEU A 67 -0.07 11.81 -3.43
CA LEU A 67 -0.24 10.92 -4.59
C LEU A 67 -0.06 11.67 -5.92
N MET A 68 -0.39 12.96 -5.95
CA MET A 68 -0.21 13.81 -7.13
C MET A 68 1.26 14.04 -7.48
N ARG A 69 2.21 13.70 -6.59
CA ARG A 69 3.65 13.75 -6.89
C ARG A 69 4.17 12.48 -7.57
N LEU A 70 3.34 11.45 -7.68
CA LEU A 70 3.69 10.15 -8.29
C LEU A 70 3.30 10.05 -9.77
N ILE A 71 2.65 11.08 -10.32
CA ILE A 71 2.14 11.15 -11.69
C ILE A 71 2.94 12.10 -12.58
#